data_AF-A0A3A8G0D3-F1
#
_entry.id   AF-A0A3A8G0D3-F1
#
_cell.length_a   1.000
_cell.length_b   1.000
_cell.length_c   1.000
_cell.angle_alpha   90.00
_cell.angle_beta   90.00
_cell.angle_gamma   90.00
#
_symmetry.space_group_name_H-M   'P 1'
#
loop_
_entity.id
_entity.type
_entity.pdbx_description
1 polymer ?
#
loop_
_entity_poly.entity_id
_entity_poly.type
_entity_poly.pdbx_seq_one_letter_code
_entity_poly.pdbx_strand_id
1 'polypeptide(L)'
;MSNWSAWLFPCLALLTPGCMPLEADDVREPEAQQQALPGSEVIDFASASTQANTDASGKSGGMAVLKTNSANCTVGAYADCYAQYIEFSPSYTGSLSFNLSSLTLAAPTPAQVTQLSLLTKYQGPGVATSYYQWQLYKFSTSSWVSIANSQGRGDWVWTPALTLALPTTEVASNFVSSTGEIRARIIKGAGTDAAQLDSLRLQVAWDISTTCTAETDAAFCTRLGASCGQVSGTDNCGQARTVASCGACQSPQTCGGGGTPNVCGEASSCTVAAFPKGTTWMWDLEHNAIPTNLNAQVYVVDLFNTTAAKIQEYKTAGKKVVCYFSAGSYENWRDDANQFPQDTYCTPGENCAQSVHIMGDWCTSGGGCEWWLDHRKQAVRTVMTSRMQLAKNKGCDAVEPDNIDGYSHDDEINCTDQACWGLTAANQLDYNRWLATTAHSLCLGIALKNDVDQIPALADSFDFAINEECQRFNECGAYKTWFTNKNKAVFNAEYRKDSSGDITNWTSCTGTGATCACGESGFAQGDMRTLVFSTASVRYDNLQFTCW
;
A
#
# COMPACT_ATOMS: atom_id res chain seq x y z
N MET A 1 51.09 -57.32 3.94
CA MET A 1 51.21 -58.10 5.18
C MET A 1 51.21 -57.07 6.30
N SER A 2 50.03 -56.76 6.82
CA SER A 2 49.56 -57.20 8.14
C SER A 2 50.27 -56.45 9.28
N ASN A 3 49.64 -55.92 10.32
CA ASN A 3 48.26 -55.75 10.77
C ASN A 3 48.41 -55.10 12.20
N TRP A 4 47.30 -54.77 12.88
CA TRP A 4 47.13 -54.44 14.33
C TRP A 4 46.99 -52.94 14.60
N SER A 5 45.81 -52.36 14.91
CA SER A 5 44.73 -52.70 15.85
C SER A 5 45.24 -52.79 17.30
N ALA A 6 44.66 -52.23 18.36
CA ALA A 6 43.52 -51.35 18.61
C ALA A 6 43.46 -51.13 20.16
N TRP A 7 42.47 -50.33 20.62
CA TRP A 7 41.75 -50.41 21.91
C TRP A 7 42.04 -49.38 23.05
N LEU A 8 40.93 -48.65 23.35
CA LEU A 8 40.30 -48.37 24.67
C LEU A 8 40.52 -47.04 25.42
N PHE A 9 39.42 -46.26 25.43
CA PHE A 9 38.87 -45.33 26.46
C PHE A 9 38.77 -45.96 27.88
N PRO A 10 38.28 -45.29 28.97
CA PRO A 10 37.91 -43.86 29.24
C PRO A 10 38.41 -43.32 30.62
N CYS A 11 38.21 -42.02 30.94
CA CYS A 11 37.68 -41.55 32.26
C CYS A 11 37.55 -40.01 32.39
N LEU A 12 36.29 -39.57 32.57
CA LEU A 12 35.75 -38.66 33.60
C LEU A 12 36.46 -37.34 34.03
N ALA A 13 35.89 -36.23 33.56
CA ALA A 13 35.49 -34.95 34.21
C ALA A 13 36.24 -34.35 35.41
N LEU A 14 36.56 -33.03 35.34
CA LEU A 14 35.94 -31.93 36.13
C LEU A 14 36.64 -30.54 35.95
N LEU A 15 35.88 -29.60 35.37
CA LEU A 15 35.62 -28.17 35.73
C LEU A 15 36.72 -27.09 35.97
N THR A 16 36.78 -26.14 35.01
CA THR A 16 36.71 -24.63 35.09
C THR A 16 37.79 -23.77 35.79
N PRO A 17 37.86 -22.42 35.54
CA PRO A 17 37.52 -21.60 34.36
C PRO A 17 38.61 -20.56 33.97
N GLY A 18 38.55 -20.00 32.75
CA GLY A 18 39.41 -18.88 32.36
C GLY A 18 39.06 -18.26 31.00
N CYS A 19 38.16 -17.28 31.04
CA CYS A 19 37.86 -16.19 30.10
C CYS A 19 38.40 -16.23 28.64
N MET A 20 37.47 -16.27 27.68
CA MET A 20 37.56 -15.63 26.36
C MET A 20 36.16 -15.11 25.95
N PRO A 21 36.08 -14.06 25.10
CA PRO A 21 34.92 -13.16 25.04
C PRO A 21 33.73 -13.73 24.24
N LEU A 22 32.53 -13.47 24.75
CA LEU A 22 31.24 -13.76 24.10
C LEU A 22 30.76 -12.52 23.35
N GLU A 23 31.14 -12.41 22.08
CA GLU A 23 30.30 -11.80 21.04
C GLU A 23 30.28 -12.82 19.90
N ALA A 24 29.35 -13.77 20.02
CA ALA A 24 29.03 -14.71 18.96
C ALA A 24 27.61 -14.39 18.52
N ASP A 25 27.49 -13.99 17.26
CA ASP A 25 26.26 -13.95 16.49
C ASP A 25 25.41 -15.20 16.76
N ASP A 26 24.21 -15.02 17.28
CA ASP A 26 23.28 -16.12 17.53
C ASP A 26 22.57 -16.50 16.23
N VAL A 27 23.25 -17.34 15.45
CA VAL A 27 22.66 -18.07 14.32
C VAL A 27 22.08 -19.38 14.84
N ARG A 28 20.73 -19.43 14.94
CA ARG A 28 19.79 -20.54 14.64
C ARG A 28 18.46 -20.27 15.36
N GLU A 29 17.32 -20.27 14.66
CA GLU A 29 16.59 -21.50 14.34
C GLU A 29 15.87 -21.45 12.97
N PRO A 30 15.56 -22.62 12.36
CA PRO A 30 15.17 -22.78 10.96
C PRO A 30 13.66 -22.57 10.68
N GLU A 31 13.37 -22.23 9.42
CA GLU A 31 12.08 -21.97 8.77
C GLU A 31 11.06 -23.14 8.75
N ALA A 32 10.81 -23.83 9.86
CA ALA A 32 9.85 -24.93 9.88
C ALA A 32 8.91 -24.90 11.09
N GLN A 33 7.78 -24.17 10.94
CA GLN A 33 6.48 -24.22 11.64
C GLN A 33 5.97 -22.76 11.79
N GLN A 34 4.87 -22.27 11.24
CA GLN A 34 3.60 -22.83 10.77
C GLN A 34 3.16 -22.06 9.50
N GLN A 35 2.81 -22.77 8.43
CA GLN A 35 1.92 -22.20 7.41
C GLN A 35 0.64 -21.72 8.11
N ALA A 36 0.16 -20.53 7.79
CA ALA A 36 -1.18 -20.10 8.19
C ALA A 36 -2.17 -21.19 7.72
N LEU A 37 -2.83 -21.84 8.68
CA LEU A 37 -3.84 -22.85 8.35
C LEU A 37 -4.98 -22.14 7.59
N PRO A 38 -5.54 -22.75 6.52
CA PRO A 38 -6.76 -22.25 5.90
C PRO A 38 -7.84 -22.08 6.99
N GLY A 39 -8.40 -20.88 7.12
CA GLY A 39 -9.43 -20.61 8.14
C GLY A 39 -8.88 -20.26 9.51
N SER A 40 -7.69 -19.66 9.56
CA SER A 40 -7.14 -19.08 10.79
C SER A 40 -6.79 -17.60 10.60
N GLU A 41 -7.09 -16.80 11.62
CA GLU A 41 -6.83 -15.37 11.64
C GLU A 41 -6.47 -14.92 13.07
N VAL A 42 -5.60 -13.92 13.18
CA VAL A 42 -5.24 -13.28 14.45
C VAL A 42 -6.15 -12.08 14.65
N ILE A 43 -6.90 -12.05 15.75
CA ILE A 43 -7.74 -10.89 16.09
C ILE A 43 -6.81 -9.71 16.41
N ASP A 44 -6.97 -8.61 15.67
CA ASP A 44 -6.27 -7.36 15.93
C ASP A 44 -6.60 -6.84 17.34
N PHE A 45 -5.56 -6.48 18.08
CA PHE A 45 -5.67 -5.99 19.43
C PHE A 45 -6.44 -4.65 19.50
N ALA A 46 -6.49 -3.85 18.42
CA ALA A 46 -7.28 -2.62 18.35
C ALA A 46 -8.78 -2.85 18.66
N SER A 47 -9.31 -4.04 18.37
CA SER A 47 -10.72 -4.38 18.61
C SER A 47 -10.98 -5.00 19.99
N ALA A 48 -9.94 -5.41 20.73
CA ALA A 48 -10.09 -6.02 22.05
C ALA A 48 -10.53 -4.97 23.10
N SER A 49 -11.41 -5.36 24.02
CA SER A 49 -11.81 -4.54 25.17
C SER A 49 -11.04 -4.95 26.42
N THR A 50 -10.58 -3.95 27.19
CA THR A 50 -10.01 -4.16 28.53
C THR A 50 -11.14 -4.12 29.55
N GLN A 51 -11.23 -5.09 30.46
CA GLN A 51 -12.15 -4.97 31.60
C GLN A 51 -11.57 -4.00 32.65
N ALA A 52 -12.43 -3.23 33.31
CA ALA A 52 -12.02 -2.15 34.22
C ALA A 52 -11.23 -2.68 35.44
N ASN A 53 -10.10 -2.00 35.72
CA ASN A 53 -9.09 -2.20 36.77
C ASN A 53 -8.11 -3.37 36.49
N THR A 54 -6.82 -3.12 36.27
CA THR A 54 -5.96 -2.70 37.38
C THR A 54 -4.57 -2.17 36.94
N ASP A 55 -4.14 -1.11 37.62
CA ASP A 55 -2.89 -0.33 37.57
C ASP A 55 -1.60 -1.18 37.49
N ALA A 56 -0.74 -0.88 36.51
CA ALA A 56 0.64 -1.36 36.44
C ALA A 56 1.54 -0.33 37.14
N SER A 57 2.16 -0.74 38.24
CA SER A 57 3.01 0.13 39.05
C SER A 57 4.04 0.90 38.21
N GLY A 58 3.97 2.24 38.30
CA GLY A 58 5.11 3.14 38.14
C GLY A 58 5.54 3.51 36.71
N LYS A 59 5.29 2.68 35.69
CA LYS A 59 5.51 3.04 34.28
C LYS A 59 4.40 2.47 33.39
N SER A 60 3.66 3.38 32.74
CA SER A 60 2.81 3.16 31.55
C SER A 60 1.56 2.24 31.64
N GLY A 61 0.51 2.69 32.32
CA GLY A 61 -0.92 2.53 31.91
C GLY A 61 -1.54 1.13 31.64
N GLY A 62 -0.88 0.02 31.95
CA GLY A 62 -1.46 -1.33 31.97
C GLY A 62 -1.87 -1.89 30.60
N MET A 63 -2.85 -2.82 30.57
CA MET A 63 -3.28 -3.51 29.34
C MET A 63 -3.81 -2.57 28.23
N ALA A 64 -4.27 -1.37 28.58
CA ALA A 64 -4.67 -0.35 27.61
C ALA A 64 -3.48 0.28 26.87
N VAL A 65 -2.31 0.36 27.51
CA VAL A 65 -1.07 0.78 26.86
C VAL A 65 -0.51 -0.34 26.00
N LEU A 66 -0.52 -1.58 26.50
CA LEU A 66 -0.19 -2.75 25.68
C LEU A 66 -1.07 -2.82 24.42
N LYS A 67 -2.35 -2.43 24.55
CA LYS A 67 -3.29 -2.24 23.42
C LYS A 67 -2.77 -1.30 22.37
N THR A 68 -2.43 -0.10 22.81
CA THR A 68 -2.02 0.99 21.95
C THR A 68 -0.69 0.67 21.27
N ASN A 69 0.26 0.13 22.02
CA ASN A 69 1.59 -0.24 21.52
C ASN A 69 1.50 -1.40 20.52
N SER A 70 0.67 -2.41 20.80
CA SER A 70 0.46 -3.55 19.90
C SER A 70 -0.22 -3.18 18.59
N ALA A 71 -1.05 -2.12 18.56
CA ALA A 71 -1.77 -1.65 17.38
C ALA A 71 -0.88 -0.87 16.39
N ASN A 72 0.22 -0.28 16.88
CA ASN A 72 1.19 0.45 16.05
C ASN A 72 2.30 -0.45 15.49
N CYS A 73 2.30 -1.74 15.83
CA CYS A 73 3.28 -2.72 15.38
C CYS A 73 2.62 -3.69 14.36
N THR A 74 2.83 -3.46 13.05
CA THR A 74 2.27 -4.29 11.96
C THR A 74 2.85 -5.72 11.96
N VAL A 75 2.02 -6.73 11.68
CA VAL A 75 2.34 -8.15 11.88
C VAL A 75 2.75 -8.86 10.59
N GLY A 76 4.04 -9.12 10.42
CA GLY A 76 4.54 -10.45 10.07
C GLY A 76 4.76 -11.26 11.36
N ALA A 77 4.98 -12.58 11.28
CA ALA A 77 5.16 -13.41 12.46
C ALA A 77 6.19 -12.79 13.43
N TYR A 78 5.67 -12.26 14.55
CA TYR A 78 6.40 -11.73 15.70
C TYR A 78 7.10 -10.37 15.52
N ALA A 79 6.29 -9.31 15.44
CA ALA A 79 6.76 -7.94 15.70
C ALA A 79 7.45 -7.84 17.07
N ASP A 80 8.50 -7.03 17.12
CA ASP A 80 9.42 -6.85 18.23
C ASP A 80 9.40 -5.39 18.64
N CYS A 81 8.76 -5.07 19.77
CA CYS A 81 8.52 -3.68 20.19
C CYS A 81 9.26 -3.40 21.52
N TYR A 82 10.55 -3.80 21.62
CA TYR A 82 11.39 -3.74 22.84
C TYR A 82 11.34 -2.42 23.64
N ALA A 83 11.03 -1.30 22.98
CA ALA A 83 10.92 0.01 23.63
C ALA A 83 9.59 0.25 24.38
N GLN A 84 8.62 -0.67 24.32
CA GLN A 84 7.21 -0.41 24.66
C GLN A 84 6.51 -1.54 25.47
N TYR A 85 7.27 -2.42 26.14
CA TYR A 85 6.72 -3.43 27.04
C TYR A 85 5.94 -2.80 28.20
N ILE A 86 4.95 -3.54 28.73
CA ILE A 86 4.33 -3.17 30.01
C ILE A 86 4.94 -3.98 31.15
N GLU A 87 5.15 -3.33 32.29
CA GLU A 87 5.51 -4.01 33.53
C GLU A 87 4.23 -4.43 34.26
N PHE A 88 4.02 -5.73 34.34
CA PHE A 88 2.88 -6.35 34.99
C PHE A 88 3.19 -6.65 36.46
N SER A 89 2.53 -5.92 37.35
CA SER A 89 2.80 -6.02 38.78
C SER A 89 2.16 -7.27 39.42
N PRO A 90 2.81 -7.83 40.46
CA PRO A 90 2.39 -9.07 41.11
C PRO A 90 1.01 -9.05 41.79
N SER A 91 0.41 -7.87 41.98
CA SER A 91 -0.88 -7.69 42.66
C SER A 91 -2.07 -7.63 41.71
N TYR A 92 -1.83 -7.70 40.39
CA TYR A 92 -2.82 -7.35 39.39
C TYR A 92 -3.10 -8.48 38.40
N THR A 93 -4.19 -8.35 37.64
CA THR A 93 -4.65 -9.32 36.65
C THR A 93 -4.79 -8.61 35.30
N GLY A 94 -4.07 -9.06 34.28
CA GLY A 94 -4.11 -8.46 32.95
C GLY A 94 -5.17 -9.16 32.13
N SER A 95 -6.36 -8.57 31.99
CA SER A 95 -7.49 -9.19 31.28
C SER A 95 -7.77 -8.51 29.94
N LEU A 96 -8.05 -9.33 28.91
CA LEU A 96 -8.50 -8.91 27.59
C LEU A 96 -9.75 -9.67 27.19
N SER A 97 -10.64 -8.99 26.49
CA SER A 97 -11.79 -9.59 25.84
C SER A 97 -11.76 -9.29 24.35
N PHE A 98 -11.82 -10.34 23.53
CA PHE A 98 -11.83 -10.32 22.07
C PHE A 98 -13.23 -10.67 21.58
N ASN A 99 -13.56 -10.31 20.33
CA ASN A 99 -14.81 -10.73 19.71
C ASN A 99 -14.57 -11.31 18.31
N LEU A 100 -15.23 -12.42 17.99
CA LEU A 100 -15.20 -13.03 16.65
C LEU A 100 -15.63 -12.06 15.54
N SER A 101 -16.49 -11.07 15.82
CA SER A 101 -16.87 -10.03 14.85
C SER A 101 -15.73 -9.13 14.40
N SER A 102 -14.56 -9.21 15.06
CA SER A 102 -13.36 -8.45 14.70
C SER A 102 -12.49 -9.15 13.66
N LEU A 103 -12.87 -10.35 13.22
CA LEU A 103 -12.20 -11.08 12.15
C LEU A 103 -12.55 -10.43 10.79
N THR A 104 -11.55 -10.29 9.92
CA THR A 104 -11.66 -9.72 8.57
C THR A 104 -12.23 -10.72 7.58
N LEU A 105 -12.04 -12.02 7.84
CA LEU A 105 -12.80 -13.09 7.20
C LEU A 105 -14.21 -13.16 7.80
N ALA A 106 -15.19 -13.68 7.04
CA ALA A 106 -16.56 -13.81 7.52
C ALA A 106 -16.60 -14.51 8.90
N ALA A 107 -17.01 -13.77 9.93
CA ALA A 107 -16.89 -14.20 11.32
C ALA A 107 -17.56 -15.59 11.53
N PRO A 108 -16.82 -16.59 12.06
CA PRO A 108 -17.39 -17.91 12.33
C PRO A 108 -18.44 -17.82 13.43
N THR A 109 -19.39 -18.74 13.42
CA THR A 109 -20.22 -19.00 14.60
C THR A 109 -19.36 -19.62 15.71
N PRO A 110 -19.72 -19.44 17.00
CA PRO A 110 -18.98 -20.04 18.12
C PRO A 110 -18.75 -21.56 17.96
N ALA A 111 -19.69 -22.27 17.34
CA ALA A 111 -19.60 -23.71 17.11
C ALA A 111 -18.57 -24.11 16.05
N GLN A 112 -18.19 -23.21 15.15
CA GLN A 112 -17.22 -23.47 14.08
C GLN A 112 -15.77 -23.31 14.54
N VAL A 113 -15.53 -22.69 15.70
CA VAL A 113 -14.17 -22.46 16.22
C VAL A 113 -13.55 -23.79 16.65
N THR A 114 -12.43 -24.16 16.03
CA THR A 114 -11.73 -25.42 16.23
C THR A 114 -10.44 -25.27 17.03
N GLN A 115 -9.80 -24.09 16.98
CA GLN A 115 -8.58 -23.82 17.74
C GLN A 115 -8.53 -22.39 18.27
N LEU A 116 -7.98 -22.23 19.47
CA LEU A 116 -7.58 -20.95 20.05
C LEU A 116 -6.14 -21.02 20.52
N SER A 117 -5.36 -19.97 20.28
CA SER A 117 -3.98 -19.87 20.74
C SER A 117 -3.64 -18.43 21.12
N LEU A 118 -2.97 -18.24 22.25
CA LEU A 118 -2.43 -16.92 22.63
C LEU A 118 -1.03 -16.76 22.05
N LEU A 119 -0.78 -15.63 21.40
CA LEU A 119 0.53 -15.25 20.89
C LEU A 119 1.13 -14.19 21.80
N THR A 120 2.30 -14.44 22.37
CA THR A 120 2.88 -13.53 23.39
C THR A 120 4.40 -13.58 23.45
N LYS A 121 5.01 -12.49 23.92
CA LYS A 121 6.42 -12.41 24.33
C LYS A 121 6.48 -11.96 25.79
N TYR A 122 7.27 -12.67 26.59
CA TYR A 122 7.32 -12.50 28.03
C TYR A 122 8.77 -12.48 28.52
N GLN A 123 9.05 -11.65 29.51
CA GLN A 123 10.26 -11.72 30.32
C GLN A 123 9.84 -11.61 31.79
N GLY A 124 10.50 -12.34 32.68
CA GLY A 124 10.22 -12.19 34.09
C GLY A 124 11.05 -13.13 34.95
N PRO A 125 10.76 -13.15 36.26
CA PRO A 125 11.49 -13.96 37.22
C PRO A 125 11.46 -15.45 36.86
N GLY A 126 12.57 -16.13 37.16
CA GLY A 126 12.64 -17.59 37.11
C GLY A 126 11.61 -18.24 38.05
N VAL A 127 11.15 -19.45 37.71
CA VAL A 127 10.05 -20.11 38.45
C VAL A 127 10.29 -20.40 39.93
N ALA A 128 11.55 -20.36 40.38
CA ALA A 128 11.88 -20.50 41.80
C ALA A 128 11.50 -19.26 42.63
N THR A 129 11.36 -18.09 42.00
CA THR A 129 11.09 -16.81 42.66
C THR A 129 9.65 -16.35 42.46
N SER A 130 9.15 -16.35 41.22
CA SER A 130 7.72 -16.14 40.92
C SER A 130 7.32 -16.86 39.64
N TYR A 131 6.02 -17.17 39.46
CA TYR A 131 5.53 -17.70 38.18
C TYR A 131 4.20 -17.08 37.76
N TYR A 132 3.97 -17.04 36.45
CA TYR A 132 2.79 -16.46 35.80
C TYR A 132 2.01 -17.52 35.02
N GLN A 133 0.70 -17.31 34.89
CA GLN A 133 -0.21 -18.20 34.17
C GLN A 133 -1.03 -17.42 33.15
N TRP A 134 -1.11 -17.99 31.95
CA TRP A 134 -2.02 -17.54 30.90
C TRP A 134 -3.28 -18.40 30.95
N GLN A 135 -4.43 -17.74 30.97
CA GLN A 135 -5.71 -18.41 31.12
C GLN A 135 -6.73 -17.93 30.08
N LEU A 136 -7.58 -18.84 29.61
CA LEU A 136 -8.76 -18.53 28.82
C LEU A 136 -10.02 -18.85 29.63
N TYR A 137 -11.07 -18.05 29.42
CA TYR A 137 -12.35 -18.25 30.11
C TYR A 137 -13.22 -19.25 29.36
N LYS A 138 -13.59 -20.33 30.03
CA LYS A 138 -14.49 -21.36 29.52
C LYS A 138 -15.93 -20.97 29.87
N PHE A 139 -16.68 -20.49 28.89
CA PHE A 139 -18.05 -20.02 29.08
C PHE A 139 -19.00 -21.15 29.45
N SER A 140 -18.81 -22.37 28.93
CA SER A 140 -19.69 -23.50 29.21
C SER A 140 -19.70 -23.94 30.68
N THR A 141 -18.60 -23.72 31.40
CA THR A 141 -18.46 -24.05 32.83
C THR A 141 -18.30 -22.82 33.72
N SER A 142 -18.31 -21.61 33.14
CA SER A 142 -18.07 -20.35 33.84
C SER A 142 -16.80 -20.36 34.70
N SER A 143 -15.68 -20.85 34.14
CA SER A 143 -14.41 -21.02 34.85
C SER A 143 -13.21 -20.60 34.01
N TRP A 144 -12.11 -20.23 34.66
CA TRP A 144 -10.83 -19.95 33.99
C TRP A 144 -9.99 -21.22 33.89
N VAL A 145 -9.43 -21.48 32.71
CA VAL A 145 -8.56 -22.64 32.45
C VAL A 145 -7.16 -22.15 32.12
N SER A 146 -6.15 -22.69 32.81
CA SER A 146 -4.74 -22.39 32.53
C SER A 146 -4.28 -23.10 31.26
N ILE A 147 -3.81 -22.35 30.28
CA ILE A 147 -3.32 -22.89 29.01
C ILE A 147 -1.79 -22.98 28.98
N ALA A 148 -1.11 -22.14 29.77
CA ALA A 148 0.34 -22.15 29.91
C ALA A 148 0.79 -21.50 31.22
N ASN A 149 2.03 -21.75 31.62
CA ASN A 149 2.69 -21.06 32.72
C ASN A 149 4.11 -20.59 32.31
N SER A 150 4.78 -19.85 33.20
CA SER A 150 6.12 -19.31 32.95
C SER A 150 7.26 -20.31 33.19
N GLN A 151 6.96 -21.60 33.38
CA GLN A 151 7.97 -22.63 33.63
C GLN A 151 8.83 -22.91 32.40
N GLY A 152 10.15 -23.03 32.63
CA GLY A 152 11.14 -23.23 31.55
C GLY A 152 11.50 -21.95 30.79
N ARG A 153 11.06 -20.78 31.26
CA ARG A 153 11.40 -19.46 30.68
C ARG A 153 12.47 -18.83 31.56
N GLY A 154 13.63 -18.48 30.99
CA GLY A 154 14.82 -18.04 31.73
C GLY A 154 14.57 -16.85 32.66
N ASP A 155 15.39 -16.71 33.70
CA ASP A 155 15.27 -15.64 34.70
C ASP A 155 15.65 -14.29 34.10
N TRP A 156 14.67 -13.40 33.97
CA TRP A 156 14.80 -12.10 33.30
C TRP A 156 15.44 -12.20 31.92
N VAL A 157 15.03 -13.20 31.12
CA VAL A 157 15.36 -13.30 29.70
C VAL A 157 14.09 -13.24 28.86
N TRP A 158 14.08 -12.42 27.81
CA TRP A 158 12.96 -12.40 26.86
C TRP A 158 12.81 -13.76 26.20
N THR A 159 11.60 -14.31 26.21
CA THR A 159 11.33 -15.52 25.44
C THR A 159 11.37 -15.21 23.95
N PRO A 160 11.77 -16.19 23.10
CA PRO A 160 11.30 -16.23 21.73
C PRO A 160 9.77 -16.13 21.72
N ALA A 161 9.22 -15.76 20.58
CA ALA A 161 7.80 -15.53 20.54
C ALA A 161 7.00 -16.83 20.74
N LEU A 162 5.99 -16.75 21.58
CA LEU A 162 5.30 -17.91 22.13
C LEU A 162 3.94 -18.06 21.49
N THR A 163 3.62 -19.29 21.09
CA THR A 163 2.27 -19.71 20.72
C THR A 163 1.75 -20.68 21.77
N LEU A 164 0.80 -20.22 22.57
CA LEU A 164 0.23 -20.93 23.71
C LEU A 164 -1.14 -21.49 23.31
N ALA A 165 -1.17 -22.75 22.89
CA ALA A 165 -2.39 -23.42 22.48
C ALA A 165 -3.27 -23.85 23.66
N LEU A 166 -4.58 -24.01 23.41
CA LEU A 166 -5.46 -24.72 24.34
C LEU A 166 -4.96 -26.15 24.60
N PRO A 167 -5.11 -26.68 25.83
CA PRO A 167 -4.85 -28.10 26.09
C PRO A 167 -5.69 -29.00 25.17
N THR A 168 -5.14 -30.12 24.71
CA THR A 168 -5.84 -31.05 23.79
C THR A 168 -7.08 -31.70 24.39
N THR A 169 -7.25 -31.63 25.72
CA THR A 169 -8.45 -32.07 26.45
C THR A 169 -9.58 -31.05 26.40
N GLU A 170 -9.32 -29.85 25.91
CA GLU A 170 -10.29 -28.77 25.80
C GLU A 170 -10.85 -28.66 24.38
N VAL A 171 -12.10 -28.20 24.27
CA VAL A 171 -12.76 -27.95 22.99
C VAL A 171 -12.90 -26.44 22.82
N ALA A 172 -12.36 -25.88 21.74
CA ALA A 172 -12.21 -24.43 21.55
C ALA A 172 -13.55 -23.66 21.59
N SER A 173 -14.62 -24.21 21.03
CA SER A 173 -15.96 -23.60 21.06
C SER A 173 -16.52 -23.39 22.48
N ASN A 174 -16.05 -24.11 23.50
CA ASN A 174 -16.45 -23.89 24.89
C ASN A 174 -15.91 -22.57 25.49
N PHE A 175 -14.93 -21.95 24.82
CA PHE A 175 -14.26 -20.72 25.25
C PHE A 175 -14.78 -19.48 24.51
N VAL A 176 -15.84 -19.64 23.73
CA VAL A 176 -16.50 -18.56 22.99
C VAL A 176 -17.92 -18.39 23.53
N SER A 177 -18.32 -17.16 23.84
CA SER A 177 -19.69 -16.86 24.28
C SER A 177 -20.70 -17.01 23.13
N SER A 178 -22.00 -17.01 23.45
CA SER A 178 -23.06 -16.96 22.44
C SER A 178 -23.04 -15.70 21.57
N THR A 179 -22.36 -14.64 22.01
CA THR A 179 -22.18 -13.38 21.27
C THR A 179 -20.80 -13.25 20.61
N GLY A 180 -20.01 -14.34 20.58
CA GLY A 180 -18.68 -14.36 19.99
C GLY A 180 -17.56 -13.79 20.87
N GLU A 181 -17.82 -13.56 22.16
CA GLU A 181 -16.81 -13.03 23.10
C GLU A 181 -15.82 -14.12 23.53
N ILE A 182 -14.53 -13.78 23.60
CA ILE A 182 -13.45 -14.66 24.09
C ILE A 182 -12.65 -13.88 25.12
N ARG A 183 -12.43 -14.43 26.32
CA ARG A 183 -11.69 -13.73 27.39
C ARG A 183 -10.38 -14.43 27.69
N ALA A 184 -9.30 -13.65 27.71
CA ALA A 184 -7.98 -14.07 28.11
C ALA A 184 -7.52 -13.28 29.33
N ARG A 185 -6.72 -13.90 30.19
CA ARG A 185 -6.00 -13.16 31.23
C ARG A 185 -4.62 -13.73 31.50
N ILE A 186 -3.73 -12.85 31.96
CA ILE A 186 -2.51 -13.23 32.66
C ILE A 186 -2.71 -12.95 34.15
N ILE A 187 -2.44 -13.97 34.97
CA ILE A 187 -2.42 -13.85 36.43
C ILE A 187 -1.06 -14.29 36.95
N LYS A 188 -0.68 -13.75 38.09
CA LYS A 188 0.42 -14.31 38.86
C LYS A 188 -0.03 -15.55 39.63
N GLY A 189 0.84 -16.55 39.67
CA GLY A 189 0.77 -17.70 40.57
C GLY A 189 1.33 -17.38 41.95
N ALA A 190 2.56 -17.84 42.25
CA ALA A 190 3.26 -17.59 43.53
C ALA A 190 4.42 -16.57 43.37
N GLY A 191 4.88 -15.93 44.48
CA GLY A 191 6.08 -15.05 44.53
C GLY A 191 5.80 -13.58 44.85
N THR A 192 6.70 -12.64 44.54
CA THR A 192 6.54 -11.17 44.73
C THR A 192 7.07 -10.29 43.59
N ASP A 193 7.68 -10.87 42.56
CA ASP A 193 8.36 -10.09 41.52
C ASP A 193 7.45 -9.80 40.33
N ALA A 194 7.63 -8.64 39.70
CA ALA A 194 6.91 -8.23 38.50
C ALA A 194 7.37 -9.02 37.27
N ALA A 195 6.62 -8.95 36.18
CA ALA A 195 7.03 -9.46 34.88
C ALA A 195 6.80 -8.43 33.78
N GLN A 196 7.42 -8.60 32.63
CA GLN A 196 7.26 -7.74 31.47
C GLN A 196 6.55 -8.49 30.35
N LEU A 197 5.59 -7.81 29.71
CA LEU A 197 4.79 -8.33 28.62
C LEU A 197 4.86 -7.38 27.44
N ASP A 198 5.30 -7.88 26.30
CA ASP A 198 5.45 -7.10 25.07
C ASP A 198 4.24 -7.26 24.14
N SER A 199 3.63 -8.45 24.09
CA SER A 199 2.42 -8.70 23.29
C SER A 199 1.51 -9.75 23.91
N LEU A 200 0.21 -9.68 23.63
CA LEU A 200 -0.77 -10.71 23.97
C LEU A 200 -1.92 -10.76 22.96
N ARG A 201 -1.76 -11.50 21.87
CA ARG A 201 -2.75 -11.62 20.78
C ARG A 201 -3.50 -12.95 20.85
N LEU A 202 -4.65 -13.02 20.18
CA LEU A 202 -5.44 -14.25 20.06
C LEU A 202 -5.51 -14.68 18.59
N GLN A 203 -5.00 -15.87 18.30
CA GLN A 203 -5.22 -16.55 17.03
C GLN A 203 -6.43 -17.47 17.17
N VAL A 204 -7.34 -17.38 16.21
CA VAL A 204 -8.55 -18.20 16.11
C VAL A 204 -8.45 -19.02 14.83
N ALA A 205 -8.68 -20.32 14.90
CA ALA A 205 -8.92 -21.16 13.73
C ALA A 205 -10.32 -21.77 13.79
N TRP A 206 -10.96 -21.91 12.64
CA TRP A 206 -12.28 -22.47 12.50
C TRP A 206 -12.36 -23.39 11.29
N ASP A 207 -13.28 -24.35 11.36
CA ASP A 207 -13.63 -25.14 10.19
C ASP A 207 -14.32 -24.22 9.19
N ILE A 208 -13.63 -23.94 8.08
CA ILE A 208 -14.29 -23.37 6.91
C ILE A 208 -15.24 -24.45 6.42
N SER A 209 -16.56 -24.23 6.51
CA SER A 209 -17.52 -25.16 5.92
C SER A 209 -17.23 -25.24 4.42
N THR A 210 -16.64 -26.34 3.97
CA THR A 210 -16.40 -26.66 2.56
C THR A 210 -17.71 -26.94 1.80
N THR A 211 -18.87 -26.59 2.36
CA THR A 211 -20.16 -26.64 1.69
C THR A 211 -20.47 -25.36 0.91
N CYS A 212 -19.52 -24.43 0.78
CA CYS A 212 -19.71 -23.39 -0.21
C CYS A 212 -19.63 -24.02 -1.59
N THR A 213 -20.80 -24.14 -2.24
CA THR A 213 -20.86 -24.53 -3.64
C THR A 213 -20.42 -23.32 -4.45
N ALA A 214 -19.26 -23.43 -5.09
CA ALA A 214 -18.75 -22.38 -5.97
C ALA A 214 -19.80 -22.04 -7.02
N GLU A 215 -20.07 -20.76 -7.18
CA GLU A 215 -20.96 -20.25 -8.21
C GLU A 215 -20.43 -20.66 -9.60
N THR A 216 -21.31 -20.86 -10.57
CA THR A 216 -20.88 -21.18 -11.94
C THR A 216 -20.12 -20.00 -12.55
N ASP A 217 -19.33 -20.22 -13.61
CA ASP A 217 -18.67 -19.12 -14.35
C ASP A 217 -19.68 -18.04 -14.77
N ALA A 218 -20.87 -18.44 -15.23
CA ALA A 218 -21.93 -17.51 -15.61
C ALA A 218 -22.46 -16.69 -14.42
N ALA A 219 -22.64 -17.33 -13.25
CA ALA A 219 -23.08 -16.64 -12.04
C ALA A 219 -22.00 -15.70 -11.49
N PHE A 220 -20.73 -16.12 -11.52
CA PHE A 220 -19.57 -15.30 -11.19
C PHE A 220 -19.50 -14.04 -12.06
N CYS A 221 -19.59 -14.21 -13.37
CA CYS A 221 -19.61 -13.10 -14.33
C CYS A 221 -20.81 -12.16 -14.09
N THR A 222 -22.01 -12.72 -13.90
CA THR A 222 -23.22 -11.92 -13.64
C THR A 222 -23.10 -11.10 -12.36
N ARG A 223 -22.59 -11.71 -11.28
CA ARG A 223 -22.39 -11.04 -9.98
C ARG A 223 -21.36 -9.92 -10.08
N LEU A 224 -20.30 -10.12 -10.84
CA LEU A 224 -19.27 -9.11 -11.11
C LEU A 224 -19.70 -8.10 -12.19
N GLY A 225 -20.93 -8.19 -12.70
CA GLY A 225 -21.44 -7.29 -13.73
C GLY A 225 -20.79 -7.46 -15.10
N ALA A 226 -20.03 -8.53 -15.31
CA ALA A 226 -19.30 -8.78 -16.55
C ALA A 226 -20.15 -9.54 -17.57
N SER A 227 -20.07 -9.12 -18.84
CA SER A 227 -20.72 -9.75 -20.00
C SER A 227 -19.74 -10.15 -21.10
N CYS A 228 -18.44 -9.91 -20.92
CA CYS A 228 -17.41 -10.30 -21.87
C CYS A 228 -16.00 -10.36 -21.27
N GLY A 229 -15.08 -11.01 -22.01
CA GLY A 229 -13.65 -11.01 -21.69
C GLY A 229 -13.28 -11.81 -20.43
N GLN A 230 -11.99 -11.92 -20.14
CA GLN A 230 -11.49 -12.63 -18.96
C GLN A 230 -11.74 -11.81 -17.70
N VAL A 231 -12.20 -12.45 -16.63
CA VAL A 231 -12.46 -11.80 -15.33
C VAL A 231 -11.82 -12.62 -14.22
N SER A 232 -11.05 -11.95 -13.38
CA SER A 232 -10.46 -12.51 -12.16
C SER A 232 -11.07 -11.83 -10.94
N GLY A 233 -11.30 -12.58 -9.87
CA GLY A 233 -11.87 -12.05 -8.64
C GLY A 233 -12.17 -13.13 -7.62
N THR A 234 -12.66 -12.72 -6.47
CA THR A 234 -13.05 -13.62 -5.39
C THR A 234 -14.47 -14.14 -5.64
N ASP A 235 -14.66 -15.46 -5.56
CA ASP A 235 -15.95 -16.11 -5.74
C ASP A 235 -16.85 -16.00 -4.49
N ASN A 236 -18.09 -16.49 -4.60
CA ASN A 236 -19.04 -16.56 -3.49
C ASN A 236 -18.54 -17.41 -2.29
N CYS A 237 -17.44 -18.13 -2.45
CA CYS A 237 -16.79 -18.96 -1.44
C CYS A 237 -15.50 -18.34 -0.90
N GLY A 238 -15.18 -17.10 -1.29
CA GLY A 238 -13.97 -16.42 -0.83
C GLY A 238 -12.70 -16.87 -1.56
N GLN A 239 -12.79 -17.71 -2.60
CA GLN A 239 -11.65 -18.19 -3.34
C GLN A 239 -11.34 -17.29 -4.54
N ALA A 240 -10.06 -16.96 -4.72
CA ALA A 240 -9.61 -16.28 -5.93
C ALA A 240 -9.77 -17.23 -7.13
N ARG A 241 -10.47 -16.77 -8.17
CA ARG A 241 -10.65 -17.51 -9.42
C ARG A 241 -10.53 -16.60 -10.63
N THR A 242 -10.32 -17.23 -11.78
CA THR A 242 -10.28 -16.58 -13.08
C THR A 242 -11.20 -17.31 -14.04
N VAL A 243 -12.16 -16.58 -14.61
CA VAL A 243 -13.01 -17.06 -15.70
C VAL A 243 -12.41 -16.55 -17.01
N ALA A 244 -12.03 -17.47 -17.89
CA ALA A 244 -11.33 -17.15 -19.15
C ALA A 244 -12.17 -16.28 -20.09
N SER A 245 -13.51 -16.37 -20.02
CA SER A 245 -14.41 -15.47 -20.74
C SER A 245 -15.79 -15.40 -20.11
N CYS A 246 -16.25 -14.20 -19.80
CA CYS A 246 -17.62 -13.90 -19.33
C CYS A 246 -18.64 -13.71 -20.47
N GLY A 247 -18.24 -14.03 -21.70
CA GLY A 247 -19.08 -13.89 -22.89
C GLY A 247 -18.36 -13.24 -24.06
N ALA A 248 -19.07 -13.10 -25.17
CA ALA A 248 -18.60 -12.38 -26.36
C ALA A 248 -19.63 -11.32 -26.74
N CYS A 249 -19.15 -10.14 -27.11
CA CYS A 249 -20.02 -9.05 -27.54
C CYS A 249 -20.50 -9.26 -28.96
N GLN A 250 -21.75 -8.85 -29.20
CA GLN A 250 -22.33 -8.86 -30.54
C GLN A 250 -21.99 -7.54 -31.23
N SER A 251 -21.56 -7.61 -32.49
CA SER A 251 -21.32 -6.42 -33.30
C SER A 251 -22.55 -5.49 -33.30
N PRO A 252 -22.39 -4.16 -33.10
CA PRO A 252 -21.14 -3.40 -33.11
C PRO A 252 -20.48 -3.21 -31.73
N GLN A 253 -20.97 -3.89 -30.69
CA GLN A 253 -20.40 -3.80 -29.34
C GLN A 253 -19.02 -4.44 -29.27
N THR A 254 -18.15 -3.84 -28.47
CA THR A 254 -16.84 -4.40 -28.13
C THR A 254 -16.76 -4.62 -26.62
N CYS A 255 -15.89 -5.52 -26.18
CA CYS A 255 -15.73 -5.75 -24.76
C CYS A 255 -15.05 -4.55 -24.10
N GLY A 256 -15.73 -3.92 -23.15
CA GLY A 256 -15.31 -2.63 -22.61
C GLY A 256 -15.71 -1.42 -23.46
N GLY A 257 -16.45 -1.63 -24.56
CA GLY A 257 -16.74 -0.56 -25.51
C GLY A 257 -17.59 0.58 -24.92
N GLY A 258 -18.42 0.31 -23.92
CA GLY A 258 -19.21 1.34 -23.22
C GLY A 258 -18.47 2.08 -22.10
N GLY A 259 -17.14 1.93 -22.00
CA GLY A 259 -16.31 2.51 -20.94
C GLY A 259 -16.19 1.64 -19.69
N THR A 260 -17.11 0.70 -19.44
CA THR A 260 -16.99 -0.24 -18.31
C THR A 260 -16.24 -1.51 -18.72
N PRO A 261 -15.07 -1.83 -18.13
CA PRO A 261 -14.32 -3.06 -18.44
C PRO A 261 -15.17 -4.31 -18.32
N ASN A 262 -14.91 -5.31 -19.17
CA ASN A 262 -15.61 -6.59 -19.16
C ASN A 262 -17.13 -6.51 -19.36
N VAL A 263 -17.66 -5.36 -19.79
CA VAL A 263 -19.06 -5.17 -20.15
C VAL A 263 -19.16 -4.91 -21.65
N CYS A 264 -20.07 -5.60 -22.32
CA CYS A 264 -20.40 -5.29 -23.71
C CYS A 264 -21.06 -3.93 -23.77
N GLY A 265 -20.44 -3.03 -24.52
CA GLY A 265 -21.01 -1.75 -24.85
C GLY A 265 -20.57 -1.33 -26.23
N GLU A 266 -21.37 -0.48 -26.84
CA GLU A 266 -20.89 0.26 -27.99
C GLU A 266 -20.03 1.40 -27.46
N ALA A 267 -18.91 1.68 -28.14
CA ALA A 267 -18.26 2.97 -27.99
C ALA A 267 -19.30 4.02 -28.33
N SER A 268 -19.90 4.62 -27.29
CA SER A 268 -20.67 5.83 -27.49
C SER A 268 -19.73 6.76 -28.23
N SER A 269 -20.18 7.31 -29.36
CA SER A 269 -19.43 8.32 -30.11
C SER A 269 -19.35 9.59 -29.27
N CYS A 270 -18.58 9.54 -28.20
CA CYS A 270 -18.26 10.67 -27.38
C CYS A 270 -17.09 11.36 -28.03
N THR A 271 -17.20 12.68 -28.15
CA THR A 271 -16.10 13.48 -28.67
C THR A 271 -15.15 13.73 -27.51
N VAL A 272 -13.95 13.15 -27.58
CA VAL A 272 -12.85 13.49 -26.67
C VAL A 272 -12.60 14.99 -26.77
N ALA A 273 -12.45 15.66 -25.63
CA ALA A 273 -12.21 17.10 -25.60
C ALA A 273 -10.91 17.42 -26.36
N ALA A 274 -10.97 18.37 -27.30
CA ALA A 274 -9.78 18.76 -28.04
C ALA A 274 -8.90 19.73 -27.24
N PHE A 275 -7.58 19.54 -27.25
CA PHE A 275 -6.61 20.41 -26.60
C PHE A 275 -5.64 20.98 -27.66
N PRO A 276 -6.06 22.02 -28.41
CA PRO A 276 -5.23 22.54 -29.49
C PRO A 276 -3.98 23.25 -28.97
N LYS A 277 -2.93 23.32 -29.79
CA LYS A 277 -1.72 24.07 -29.45
C LYS A 277 -2.03 25.51 -29.04
N GLY A 278 -1.27 26.04 -28.09
CA GLY A 278 -1.47 27.39 -27.53
C GLY A 278 -2.68 27.56 -26.60
N THR A 279 -3.42 26.49 -26.27
CA THR A 279 -4.45 26.52 -25.21
C THR A 279 -3.86 27.00 -23.89
N THR A 280 -4.50 27.96 -23.20
CA THR A 280 -4.01 28.47 -21.91
C THR A 280 -4.40 27.55 -20.75
N TRP A 281 -3.57 27.43 -19.72
CA TRP A 281 -3.76 26.43 -18.66
C TRP A 281 -3.35 26.90 -17.26
N MET A 282 -3.89 26.27 -16.25
CA MET A 282 -3.52 26.48 -14.85
C MET A 282 -3.35 25.13 -14.17
N TRP A 283 -2.31 24.98 -13.35
CA TRP A 283 -1.98 23.75 -12.65
C TRP A 283 -1.89 24.01 -11.16
N ASP A 284 -2.73 23.32 -10.40
CA ASP A 284 -2.70 23.34 -8.94
C ASP A 284 -3.11 21.97 -8.40
N LEU A 285 -2.19 21.32 -7.71
CA LEU A 285 -2.39 19.98 -7.15
C LEU A 285 -2.55 19.99 -5.63
N GLU A 286 -2.24 21.10 -4.96
CA GLU A 286 -2.27 21.20 -3.49
C GLU A 286 -3.56 21.86 -2.98
N HIS A 287 -4.14 22.81 -3.73
CA HIS A 287 -5.39 23.46 -3.37
C HIS A 287 -6.62 22.71 -3.92
N ASN A 288 -7.71 22.77 -3.17
CA ASN A 288 -9.00 22.23 -3.62
C ASN A 288 -9.88 23.26 -4.36
N ALA A 289 -9.38 24.49 -4.60
CA ALA A 289 -10.14 25.57 -5.23
C ALA A 289 -9.26 26.64 -5.93
N ILE A 290 -9.14 26.53 -7.24
CA ILE A 290 -8.57 27.57 -8.12
C ILE A 290 -9.64 28.64 -8.40
N PRO A 291 -9.33 29.94 -8.37
CA PRO A 291 -10.27 30.99 -8.80
C PRO A 291 -10.77 30.76 -10.24
N THR A 292 -12.07 30.86 -10.51
CA THR A 292 -12.66 30.58 -11.85
C THR A 292 -12.38 31.66 -12.89
N ASN A 293 -11.95 32.85 -12.48
CA ASN A 293 -11.75 34.01 -13.34
C ASN A 293 -10.32 34.15 -13.91
N LEU A 294 -9.43 33.16 -13.69
CA LEU A 294 -8.09 33.20 -14.28
C LEU A 294 -8.18 33.05 -15.81
N ASN A 295 -7.25 33.68 -16.52
CA ASN A 295 -7.14 33.63 -17.98
C ASN A 295 -6.54 32.32 -18.49
N ALA A 296 -7.06 31.19 -18.01
CA ALA A 296 -6.71 29.85 -18.41
C ALA A 296 -7.97 29.13 -18.95
N GLN A 297 -7.83 28.39 -20.04
CA GLN A 297 -8.89 27.60 -20.66
C GLN A 297 -8.99 26.19 -20.04
N VAL A 298 -7.88 25.67 -19.54
CA VAL A 298 -7.75 24.33 -18.95
C VAL A 298 -7.30 24.44 -17.50
N TYR A 299 -8.00 23.79 -16.58
CA TYR A 299 -7.58 23.66 -15.18
C TYR A 299 -7.15 22.21 -14.95
N VAL A 300 -5.92 22.04 -14.49
CA VAL A 300 -5.34 20.75 -14.12
C VAL A 300 -5.33 20.67 -12.60
N VAL A 301 -6.06 19.70 -12.05
CA VAL A 301 -6.38 19.61 -10.61
C VAL A 301 -6.22 18.19 -10.10
N ASP A 302 -5.90 18.03 -8.81
CA ASP A 302 -5.83 16.70 -8.18
C ASP A 302 -7.19 15.98 -8.20
N LEU A 303 -7.20 14.75 -8.71
CA LEU A 303 -8.40 13.93 -8.86
C LEU A 303 -9.09 13.67 -7.52
N PHE A 304 -8.36 13.42 -6.45
CA PHE A 304 -8.92 13.00 -5.17
C PHE A 304 -9.39 14.21 -4.36
N ASN A 305 -8.57 15.26 -4.29
CA ASN A 305 -8.81 16.46 -3.48
C ASN A 305 -9.86 17.39 -4.08
N THR A 306 -10.14 17.28 -5.39
CA THR A 306 -11.16 18.10 -6.05
C THR A 306 -12.51 17.38 -6.08
N THR A 307 -13.54 18.02 -5.54
CA THR A 307 -14.91 17.47 -5.54
C THR A 307 -15.59 17.59 -6.90
N ALA A 308 -16.53 16.68 -7.21
CA ALA A 308 -17.33 16.76 -8.44
C ALA A 308 -18.10 18.09 -8.57
N ALA A 309 -18.59 18.64 -7.45
CA ALA A 309 -19.26 19.94 -7.43
C ALA A 309 -18.32 21.07 -7.87
N LYS A 310 -17.04 21.04 -7.42
CA LYS A 310 -16.06 22.04 -7.80
C LYS A 310 -15.62 21.89 -9.26
N ILE A 311 -15.46 20.66 -9.75
CA ILE A 311 -15.24 20.41 -11.19
C ILE A 311 -16.40 21.01 -12.00
N GLN A 312 -17.65 20.77 -11.60
CA GLN A 312 -18.81 21.32 -12.29
C GLN A 312 -18.85 22.87 -12.25
N GLU A 313 -18.36 23.49 -11.18
CA GLU A 313 -18.19 24.96 -11.09
C GLU A 313 -17.19 25.46 -12.16
N TYR A 314 -16.04 24.81 -12.32
CA TYR A 314 -15.06 25.14 -13.37
C TYR A 314 -15.65 24.98 -14.77
N LYS A 315 -16.37 23.89 -15.01
CA LYS A 315 -17.02 23.65 -16.31
C LYS A 315 -18.09 24.69 -16.63
N THR A 316 -18.86 25.10 -15.62
CA THR A 316 -19.86 26.17 -15.75
C THR A 316 -19.19 27.51 -16.07
N ALA A 317 -17.98 27.75 -15.56
CA ALA A 317 -17.13 28.89 -15.92
C ALA A 317 -16.43 28.74 -17.28
N GLY A 318 -16.75 27.71 -18.06
CA GLY A 318 -16.21 27.48 -19.40
C GLY A 318 -14.80 26.88 -19.43
N LYS A 319 -14.33 26.34 -18.30
CA LYS A 319 -13.02 25.65 -18.22
C LYS A 319 -13.17 24.19 -18.66
N LYS A 320 -12.15 23.66 -19.32
CA LYS A 320 -11.93 22.22 -19.39
C LYS A 320 -11.16 21.78 -18.15
N VAL A 321 -11.50 20.63 -17.60
CA VAL A 321 -10.85 20.12 -16.38
C VAL A 321 -10.07 18.84 -16.68
N VAL A 322 -8.77 18.85 -16.37
CA VAL A 322 -7.87 17.70 -16.43
C VAL A 322 -7.65 17.23 -15.00
N CYS A 323 -7.86 15.94 -14.74
CA CYS A 323 -7.74 15.38 -13.40
C CYS A 323 -6.43 14.58 -13.26
N TYR A 324 -5.55 15.08 -12.39
CA TYR A 324 -4.27 14.49 -12.03
C TYR A 324 -4.44 13.27 -11.13
N PHE A 325 -3.67 12.23 -11.40
CA PHE A 325 -3.36 11.18 -10.44
C PHE A 325 -2.00 10.55 -10.82
N SER A 326 -1.25 10.04 -9.86
CA SER A 326 -0.08 9.24 -10.21
C SER A 326 -0.50 7.88 -10.76
N ALA A 327 0.04 7.51 -11.92
CA ALA A 327 -0.20 6.21 -12.55
C ALA A 327 0.98 5.25 -12.41
N GLY A 328 2.20 5.77 -12.30
CA GLY A 328 3.40 4.95 -12.10
C GLY A 328 3.90 4.87 -10.66
N SER A 329 3.24 5.54 -9.71
CA SER A 329 3.59 5.44 -8.29
C SER A 329 2.40 5.10 -7.39
N TYR A 330 2.71 4.46 -6.27
CA TYR A 330 1.83 4.17 -5.15
C TYR A 330 1.99 5.28 -4.10
N GLU A 331 0.89 5.92 -3.74
CA GLU A 331 0.83 7.00 -2.76
C GLU A 331 0.04 6.52 -1.54
N ASN A 332 0.69 6.27 -0.39
CA ASN A 332 0.02 5.61 0.75
C ASN A 332 -1.06 6.46 1.45
N TRP A 333 -1.15 7.74 1.10
CA TRP A 333 -2.15 8.67 1.64
C TRP A 333 -3.43 8.72 0.80
N ARG A 334 -3.50 8.02 -0.35
CA ARG A 334 -4.70 7.99 -1.19
C ARG A 334 -5.76 7.08 -0.60
N ASP A 335 -7.03 7.48 -0.74
CA ASP A 335 -8.18 6.70 -0.24
C ASP A 335 -8.27 5.28 -0.84
N ASP A 336 -7.68 5.06 -2.03
CA ASP A 336 -7.63 3.78 -2.74
C ASP A 336 -6.32 3.01 -2.53
N ALA A 337 -5.43 3.46 -1.62
CA ALA A 337 -4.14 2.83 -1.36
C ALA A 337 -4.28 1.35 -0.95
N ASN A 338 -5.37 0.96 -0.30
CA ASN A 338 -5.64 -0.42 0.09
C ASN A 338 -6.01 -1.36 -1.08
N GLN A 339 -6.22 -0.83 -2.29
CA GLN A 339 -6.53 -1.60 -3.49
C GLN A 339 -5.27 -2.12 -4.20
N PHE A 340 -4.09 -1.63 -3.81
CA PHE A 340 -2.81 -2.09 -4.34
C PHE A 340 -2.28 -3.28 -3.54
N PRO A 341 -2.14 -4.47 -4.16
CA PRO A 341 -1.38 -5.55 -3.54
C PRO A 341 0.06 -5.09 -3.26
N GLN A 342 0.62 -5.48 -2.12
CA GLN A 342 1.95 -5.04 -1.70
C GLN A 342 3.03 -5.32 -2.77
N ASP A 343 2.94 -6.47 -3.45
CA ASP A 343 3.86 -6.90 -4.52
C ASP A 343 3.80 -6.05 -5.80
N THR A 344 2.99 -4.98 -5.81
CA THR A 344 2.97 -3.97 -6.88
C THR A 344 3.87 -2.78 -6.61
N TYR A 345 4.23 -2.49 -5.36
CA TYR A 345 5.07 -1.32 -4.99
C TYR A 345 6.22 -1.67 -4.03
N CYS A 346 6.27 -2.90 -3.54
CA CYS A 346 7.23 -3.36 -2.54
C CYS A 346 7.46 -4.86 -2.70
N THR A 347 8.71 -5.31 -2.75
CA THR A 347 9.01 -6.74 -2.92
C THR A 347 8.45 -7.55 -1.75
N PRO A 348 7.79 -8.71 -1.99
CA PRO A 348 7.29 -9.55 -0.91
C PRO A 348 8.38 -9.93 0.10
N GLY A 349 8.12 -9.66 1.37
CA GLY A 349 9.07 -9.91 2.46
C GLY A 349 10.03 -8.75 2.75
N GLU A 350 10.03 -7.69 1.94
CA GLU A 350 10.73 -6.44 2.28
C GLU A 350 9.94 -5.60 3.27
N ASN A 351 10.67 -4.83 4.08
CA ASN A 351 10.10 -3.73 4.81
C ASN A 351 9.83 -2.58 3.83
N CYS A 352 8.56 -2.32 3.51
CA CYS A 352 8.22 -1.29 2.54
C CYS A 352 8.65 0.12 2.96
N ALA A 353 8.80 0.38 4.27
CA ALA A 353 9.35 1.65 4.77
C ALA A 353 10.85 1.83 4.47
N GLN A 354 11.52 0.77 4.01
CA GLN A 354 12.93 0.75 3.60
C GLN A 354 13.07 0.22 2.16
N SER A 355 11.96 0.14 1.41
CA SER A 355 12.00 -0.39 0.05
C SER A 355 12.84 0.51 -0.84
N VAL A 356 13.62 -0.13 -1.72
CA VAL A 356 14.37 0.56 -2.77
C VAL A 356 13.47 1.26 -3.79
N HIS A 357 12.17 0.93 -3.81
CA HIS A 357 11.20 1.57 -4.70
C HIS A 357 10.66 2.90 -4.16
N ILE A 358 11.04 3.33 -2.96
CA ILE A 358 10.61 4.62 -2.40
C ILE A 358 11.08 5.76 -3.30
N MET A 359 10.16 6.67 -3.62
CA MET A 359 10.42 7.90 -4.36
C MET A 359 10.71 9.05 -3.39
N GLY A 360 11.94 9.57 -3.45
CA GLY A 360 12.40 10.76 -2.74
C GLY A 360 12.61 10.62 -1.22
N ASP A 361 13.38 11.54 -0.66
CA ASP A 361 13.83 11.51 0.75
C ASP A 361 12.76 11.89 1.79
N TRP A 362 11.65 12.48 1.33
CA TRP A 362 10.58 13.04 2.16
C TRP A 362 9.80 12.01 2.99
N CYS A 363 9.84 10.73 2.59
CA CYS A 363 9.26 9.59 3.31
C CYS A 363 9.75 9.47 4.77
N THR A 364 10.93 10.01 5.08
CA THR A 364 11.56 9.93 6.41
C THR A 364 11.00 10.93 7.44
N SER A 365 10.19 11.90 7.02
CA SER A 365 9.70 13.01 7.85
C SER A 365 8.35 12.74 8.55
N GLY A 366 7.80 11.52 8.44
CA GLY A 366 6.51 11.15 9.03
C GLY A 366 5.29 11.60 8.22
N GLY A 367 5.49 12.05 6.98
CA GLY A 367 4.43 12.30 5.99
C GLY A 367 3.99 11.04 5.25
N GLY A 368 3.12 11.22 4.26
CA GLY A 368 2.84 10.18 3.27
C GLY A 368 4.11 9.81 2.48
N CYS A 369 4.16 8.58 1.99
CA CYS A 369 5.29 8.03 1.24
C CYS A 369 4.82 7.59 -0.16
N GLU A 370 5.75 7.63 -1.10
CA GLU A 370 5.50 7.32 -2.51
C GLU A 370 6.47 6.23 -2.99
N TRP A 371 6.00 5.31 -3.83
CA TRP A 371 6.80 4.18 -4.33
C TRP A 371 6.56 3.94 -5.82
N TRP A 372 7.61 3.60 -6.58
CA TRP A 372 7.46 3.13 -7.96
C TRP A 372 6.62 1.84 -8.04
N LEU A 373 5.68 1.81 -8.98
CA LEU A 373 4.81 0.66 -9.25
C LEU A 373 5.40 -0.29 -10.30
N ASP A 374 5.25 -1.60 -10.09
CA ASP A 374 5.31 -2.59 -11.17
C ASP A 374 4.04 -2.52 -12.02
N HIS A 375 4.00 -1.59 -12.95
CA HIS A 375 2.86 -1.35 -13.82
C HIS A 375 2.59 -2.50 -14.84
N ARG A 376 3.43 -3.55 -14.87
CA ARG A 376 3.16 -4.79 -15.62
C ARG A 376 2.10 -5.64 -14.94
N LYS A 377 1.90 -5.47 -13.63
CA LYS A 377 0.91 -6.20 -12.84
C LYS A 377 -0.50 -5.77 -13.21
N GLN A 378 -1.38 -6.74 -13.45
CA GLN A 378 -2.78 -6.46 -13.77
C GLN A 378 -3.50 -5.66 -12.68
N ALA A 379 -3.14 -5.84 -11.41
CA ALA A 379 -3.72 -5.10 -10.30
C ALA A 379 -3.53 -3.58 -10.44
N VAL A 380 -2.36 -3.12 -10.90
CA VAL A 380 -2.10 -1.70 -11.17
C VAL A 380 -3.04 -1.17 -12.25
N ARG A 381 -3.22 -1.94 -13.33
CA ARG A 381 -4.15 -1.59 -14.42
C ARG A 381 -5.60 -1.53 -13.95
N THR A 382 -6.01 -2.42 -13.05
CA THR A 382 -7.34 -2.38 -12.43
C THR A 382 -7.53 -1.09 -11.63
N VAL A 383 -6.57 -0.71 -10.78
CA VAL A 383 -6.67 0.54 -9.99
C VAL A 383 -6.68 1.77 -10.90
N MET A 384 -5.82 1.84 -11.91
CA MET A 384 -5.82 2.99 -12.83
C MET A 384 -7.10 3.11 -13.64
N THR A 385 -7.73 1.99 -14.00
CA THR A 385 -9.04 2.00 -14.62
C THR A 385 -10.11 2.58 -13.67
N SER A 386 -10.07 2.21 -12.39
CA SER A 386 -10.95 2.78 -11.36
C SER A 386 -10.72 4.28 -11.17
N ARG A 387 -9.45 4.76 -11.19
CA ARG A 387 -9.12 6.18 -11.12
C ARG A 387 -9.64 6.96 -12.33
N MET A 388 -9.48 6.43 -13.54
CA MET A 388 -10.05 7.05 -14.75
C MET A 388 -11.59 7.05 -14.73
N GLN A 389 -12.23 5.98 -14.23
CA GLN A 389 -13.68 5.96 -14.05
C GLN A 389 -14.14 7.00 -13.02
N LEU A 390 -13.38 7.19 -11.93
CA LEU A 390 -13.64 8.24 -10.96
C LEU A 390 -13.54 9.63 -11.61
N ALA A 391 -12.50 9.87 -12.42
CA ALA A 391 -12.35 11.12 -13.17
C ALA A 391 -13.56 11.37 -14.09
N LYS A 392 -13.99 10.34 -14.83
CA LYS A 392 -15.19 10.41 -15.67
C LYS A 392 -16.43 10.76 -14.86
N ASN A 393 -16.65 10.08 -13.73
CA ASN A 393 -17.81 10.28 -12.86
C ASN A 393 -17.83 11.66 -12.21
N LYS A 394 -16.66 12.22 -11.88
CA LYS A 394 -16.54 13.59 -11.35
C LYS A 394 -16.71 14.66 -12.44
N GLY A 395 -16.70 14.28 -13.72
CA GLY A 395 -16.95 15.16 -14.85
C GLY A 395 -15.70 15.73 -15.52
N CYS A 396 -14.52 15.18 -15.26
CA CYS A 396 -13.27 15.58 -15.92
C CYS A 396 -13.39 15.44 -17.44
N ASP A 397 -12.71 16.31 -18.19
CA ASP A 397 -12.63 16.27 -19.66
C ASP A 397 -11.42 15.45 -20.13
N ALA A 398 -10.40 15.34 -19.29
CA ALA A 398 -9.20 14.54 -19.51
C ALA A 398 -8.53 14.14 -18.19
N VAL A 399 -7.49 13.31 -18.28
CA VAL A 399 -6.65 12.90 -17.16
C VAL A 399 -5.18 13.21 -17.40
N GLU A 400 -4.46 13.47 -16.32
CA GLU A 400 -3.00 13.57 -16.26
C GLU A 400 -2.49 12.42 -15.39
N PRO A 401 -2.07 11.30 -16.00
CA PRO A 401 -1.40 10.22 -15.28
C PRO A 401 0.09 10.56 -15.10
N ASP A 402 0.52 10.77 -13.85
CA ASP A 402 1.90 11.10 -13.53
C ASP A 402 2.80 9.87 -13.34
N ASN A 403 4.11 10.08 -13.32
CA ASN A 403 5.15 9.09 -13.10
C ASN A 403 5.14 7.97 -14.16
N ILE A 404 4.78 8.32 -15.41
CA ILE A 404 4.67 7.36 -16.52
C ILE A 404 5.96 7.20 -17.32
N ASP A 405 7.10 7.36 -16.65
CA ASP A 405 8.47 7.28 -17.13
C ASP A 405 9.37 6.51 -16.14
N GLY A 406 8.81 5.60 -15.33
CA GLY A 406 9.55 4.87 -14.31
C GLY A 406 10.78 4.12 -14.83
N TYR A 407 10.76 3.63 -16.08
CA TYR A 407 11.93 2.96 -16.68
C TYR A 407 13.18 3.85 -16.81
N SER A 408 13.04 5.18 -16.92
CA SER A 408 14.19 6.08 -17.01
C SER A 408 14.76 6.44 -15.65
N HIS A 409 14.09 6.02 -14.58
CA HIS A 409 14.49 6.26 -13.19
C HIS A 409 15.03 4.97 -12.52
N ASP A 410 15.06 3.85 -13.23
CA ASP A 410 15.61 2.58 -12.74
C ASP A 410 17.12 2.68 -12.40
N ASP A 411 17.87 3.58 -13.06
CA ASP A 411 19.31 3.83 -12.79
C ASP A 411 19.55 4.80 -11.61
N GLU A 412 18.53 5.60 -11.23
CA GLU A 412 18.57 6.48 -10.04
C GLU A 412 18.29 5.71 -8.75
N ILE A 413 17.62 4.56 -8.88
CA ILE A 413 17.57 3.55 -7.85
C ILE A 413 18.95 2.87 -7.85
N ASN A 414 19.75 3.11 -6.80
CA ASN A 414 21.09 2.51 -6.66
C ASN A 414 20.97 0.99 -6.36
N CYS A 415 20.51 0.23 -7.36
CA CYS A 415 20.18 -1.19 -7.32
C CYS A 415 21.39 -2.00 -7.76
N THR A 416 22.11 -2.62 -6.81
CA THR A 416 23.27 -3.47 -7.14
C THR A 416 22.96 -4.97 -7.28
N ASP A 417 21.69 -5.41 -7.22
CA ASP A 417 21.15 -6.66 -7.81
C ASP A 417 19.73 -6.95 -7.29
N GLN A 418 18.96 -7.74 -8.07
CA GLN A 418 17.71 -8.49 -7.76
C GLN A 418 16.48 -7.76 -7.15
N ALA A 419 16.58 -6.51 -6.71
CA ALA A 419 15.51 -5.77 -6.03
C ALA A 419 14.86 -4.64 -6.87
N CYS A 420 15.25 -4.47 -8.13
CA CYS A 420 14.62 -3.50 -9.04
C CYS A 420 13.48 -4.13 -9.85
N TRP A 421 12.45 -3.35 -10.21
CA TRP A 421 11.37 -3.85 -11.08
C TRP A 421 11.91 -4.27 -12.46
N GLY A 422 13.02 -3.64 -12.89
CA GLY A 422 13.61 -3.84 -14.21
C GLY A 422 12.63 -3.44 -15.30
N LEU A 423 12.01 -2.28 -15.13
CA LEU A 423 11.06 -1.74 -16.10
C LEU A 423 11.86 -1.35 -17.34
N THR A 424 11.52 -1.95 -18.46
CA THR A 424 12.15 -1.61 -19.73
C THR A 424 11.38 -0.49 -20.42
N ALA A 425 12.04 0.24 -21.32
CA ALA A 425 11.37 1.18 -22.22
C ALA A 425 10.15 0.53 -22.94
N ALA A 426 10.26 -0.74 -23.32
CA ALA A 426 9.15 -1.48 -23.94
C ALA A 426 7.97 -1.72 -22.97
N ASN A 427 8.24 -1.95 -21.68
CA ASN A 427 7.18 -2.05 -20.68
C ASN A 427 6.47 -0.71 -20.52
N GLN A 428 7.20 0.39 -20.41
CA GLN A 428 6.62 1.72 -20.27
C GLN A 428 5.76 2.06 -21.49
N LEU A 429 6.26 1.79 -22.69
CA LEU A 429 5.55 2.06 -23.94
C LEU A 429 4.21 1.31 -24.03
N ASP A 430 4.19 0.04 -23.63
CA ASP A 430 2.96 -0.76 -23.57
C ASP A 430 1.96 -0.19 -22.56
N TYR A 431 2.44 0.19 -21.37
CA TYR A 431 1.61 0.73 -20.32
C TYR A 431 1.03 2.11 -20.68
N ASN A 432 1.82 3.00 -21.25
CA ASN A 432 1.41 4.35 -21.66
C ASN A 432 0.36 4.29 -22.78
N ARG A 433 0.51 3.37 -23.74
CA ARG A 433 -0.52 3.12 -24.77
C ARG A 433 -1.79 2.54 -24.20
N TRP A 434 -1.68 1.66 -23.21
CA TRP A 434 -2.84 1.10 -22.51
C TRP A 434 -3.59 2.18 -21.70
N LEU A 435 -2.88 3.07 -21.00
CA LEU A 435 -3.48 4.22 -20.31
C LEU A 435 -4.29 5.08 -21.28
N ALA A 436 -3.69 5.46 -22.42
CA ALA A 436 -4.36 6.25 -23.44
C ALA A 436 -5.62 5.56 -23.99
N THR A 437 -5.51 4.28 -24.35
CA THR A 437 -6.64 3.48 -24.84
C THR A 437 -7.78 3.41 -23.81
N THR A 438 -7.44 3.27 -22.53
CA THR A 438 -8.41 3.18 -21.43
C THR A 438 -9.08 4.53 -21.13
N ALA A 439 -8.33 5.63 -21.17
CA ALA A 439 -8.91 6.98 -21.05
C ALA A 439 -9.89 7.26 -22.20
N HIS A 440 -9.51 6.93 -23.43
CA HIS A 440 -10.36 7.12 -24.61
C HIS A 440 -11.62 6.26 -24.57
N SER A 441 -11.55 5.01 -24.10
CA SER A 441 -12.75 4.17 -23.94
C SER A 441 -13.73 4.73 -22.89
N LEU A 442 -13.22 5.50 -21.93
CA LEU A 442 -13.98 6.24 -20.92
C LEU A 442 -14.37 7.65 -21.36
N CYS A 443 -14.13 8.02 -22.63
CA CYS A 443 -14.43 9.35 -23.17
C CYS A 443 -13.73 10.48 -22.41
N LEU A 444 -12.46 10.27 -22.07
CA LEU A 444 -11.55 11.23 -21.46
C LEU A 444 -10.39 11.48 -22.43
N GLY A 445 -9.94 12.73 -22.54
CA GLY A 445 -8.62 12.99 -23.10
C GLY A 445 -7.51 12.53 -22.15
N ILE A 446 -6.28 12.44 -22.64
CA ILE A 446 -5.13 12.05 -21.82
C ILE A 446 -3.87 12.86 -22.14
N ALA A 447 -3.18 13.29 -21.08
CA ALA A 447 -1.88 13.95 -21.16
C ALA A 447 -0.74 12.93 -21.18
N LEU A 448 0.25 13.11 -22.06
CA LEU A 448 1.57 12.51 -21.86
C LEU A 448 2.34 13.38 -20.88
N LYS A 449 2.60 12.87 -19.68
CA LYS A 449 3.43 13.52 -18.67
C LYS A 449 4.89 13.08 -18.86
N ASN A 450 5.78 14.02 -19.13
CA ASN A 450 7.22 13.78 -19.36
C ASN A 450 7.46 12.66 -20.42
N ASP A 451 8.15 11.56 -20.06
CA ASP A 451 8.54 10.43 -20.93
C ASP A 451 9.11 10.87 -22.30
N VAL A 452 10.05 11.82 -22.25
CA VAL A 452 10.55 12.57 -23.40
C VAL A 452 11.10 11.66 -24.49
N ASP A 453 11.88 10.65 -24.09
CA ASP A 453 12.53 9.70 -24.97
C ASP A 453 11.55 8.86 -25.80
N GLN A 454 10.31 8.66 -25.32
CA GLN A 454 9.28 7.87 -26.02
C GLN A 454 8.26 8.72 -26.77
N ILE A 455 8.33 10.05 -26.72
CA ILE A 455 7.43 10.96 -27.45
C ILE A 455 7.20 10.53 -28.91
N PRO A 456 8.23 10.20 -29.73
CA PRO A 456 8.01 9.80 -31.13
C PRO A 456 7.08 8.58 -31.28
N ALA A 457 7.08 7.68 -30.30
CA ALA A 457 6.32 6.44 -30.32
C ALA A 457 4.95 6.55 -29.61
N LEU A 458 4.77 7.57 -28.76
CA LEU A 458 3.58 7.78 -27.94
C LEU A 458 2.69 8.93 -28.40
N ALA A 459 3.22 9.95 -29.07
CA ALA A 459 2.47 11.18 -29.36
C ALA A 459 1.17 10.96 -30.15
N ASP A 460 1.03 9.89 -30.94
CA ASP A 460 -0.22 9.57 -31.64
C ASP A 460 -1.29 8.98 -30.72
N SER A 461 -0.92 8.42 -29.57
CA SER A 461 -1.84 7.88 -28.56
C SER A 461 -2.38 8.94 -27.59
N PHE A 462 -1.70 10.06 -27.39
CA PHE A 462 -2.07 11.08 -26.40
C PHE A 462 -2.69 12.34 -27.03
N ASP A 463 -3.50 13.09 -26.27
CA ASP A 463 -4.24 14.25 -26.79
C ASP A 463 -3.48 15.58 -26.63
N PHE A 464 -2.63 15.65 -25.62
CA PHE A 464 -1.74 16.77 -25.31
C PHE A 464 -0.59 16.28 -24.43
N ALA A 465 0.38 17.15 -24.13
CA ALA A 465 1.48 16.86 -23.23
C ALA A 465 1.51 17.84 -22.05
N ILE A 466 1.91 17.33 -20.89
CA ILE A 466 2.36 18.13 -19.74
C ILE A 466 3.83 17.78 -19.52
N ASN A 467 4.67 18.80 -19.39
CA ASN A 467 6.10 18.63 -19.18
C ASN A 467 6.55 19.48 -17.99
N GLU A 468 7.48 18.95 -17.22
CA GLU A 468 8.25 19.74 -16.26
C GLU A 468 9.67 19.96 -16.81
N GLU A 469 10.08 21.22 -16.87
CA GLU A 469 11.46 21.66 -17.05
C GLU A 469 12.15 21.39 -18.40
N CYS A 470 11.40 21.30 -19.50
CA CYS A 470 12.03 20.98 -20.78
C CYS A 470 12.97 22.10 -21.26
N GLN A 471 12.76 23.35 -20.84
CA GLN A 471 13.71 24.42 -21.14
C GLN A 471 15.00 24.24 -20.34
N ARG A 472 14.88 23.86 -19.07
CA ARG A 472 16.02 23.63 -18.17
C ARG A 472 16.94 22.55 -18.71
N PHE A 473 16.35 21.47 -19.22
CA PHE A 473 17.04 20.29 -19.74
C PHE A 473 17.27 20.31 -21.26
N ASN A 474 16.82 21.36 -21.95
CA ASN A 474 16.98 21.54 -23.39
C ASN A 474 16.40 20.36 -24.19
N GLU A 475 15.14 20.05 -23.90
CA GLU A 475 14.43 18.90 -24.44
C GLU A 475 13.04 19.23 -25.03
N CYS A 476 12.64 20.52 -25.11
CA CYS A 476 11.30 20.84 -25.63
C CYS A 476 11.15 20.52 -27.13
N GLY A 477 12.24 20.36 -27.88
CA GLY A 477 12.24 20.06 -29.31
C GLY A 477 11.44 18.80 -29.71
N ALA A 478 11.39 17.79 -28.84
CA ALA A 478 10.58 16.58 -29.08
C ALA A 478 9.08 16.91 -29.07
N TYR A 479 8.62 17.68 -28.07
CA TYR A 479 7.24 18.14 -27.97
C TYR A 479 6.83 19.01 -29.15
N LYS A 480 7.73 19.87 -29.65
CA LYS A 480 7.47 20.67 -30.85
C LYS A 480 7.10 19.78 -32.04
N THR A 481 7.96 18.79 -32.28
CA THR A 481 7.91 17.95 -33.47
C THR A 481 6.67 17.07 -33.48
N TRP A 482 6.33 16.49 -32.33
CA TRP A 482 5.33 15.44 -32.25
C TRP A 482 3.98 15.88 -31.67
N PHE A 483 3.91 16.99 -30.92
CA PHE A 483 2.66 17.55 -30.40
C PHE A 483 2.26 18.85 -31.11
N THR A 484 3.01 19.95 -30.99
CA THR A 484 2.53 21.25 -31.49
C THR A 484 2.42 21.30 -33.01
N ASN A 485 3.33 20.65 -33.76
CA ASN A 485 3.20 20.52 -35.22
C ASN A 485 1.96 19.72 -35.65
N LYS A 486 1.44 18.86 -34.76
CA LYS A 486 0.17 18.12 -34.93
C LYS A 486 -1.02 18.85 -34.30
N ASN A 487 -0.88 20.14 -33.97
CA ASN A 487 -1.89 20.97 -33.33
C ASN A 487 -2.34 20.46 -31.95
N LYS A 488 -1.47 19.77 -31.20
CA LYS A 488 -1.73 19.35 -29.81
C LYS A 488 -1.08 20.32 -28.82
N ALA A 489 -1.74 20.57 -27.70
CA ALA A 489 -1.21 21.42 -26.64
C ALA A 489 0.03 20.80 -25.98
N VAL A 490 0.94 21.68 -25.57
CA VAL A 490 2.07 21.36 -24.70
C VAL A 490 2.03 22.37 -23.56
N PHE A 491 1.79 21.85 -22.37
CA PHE A 491 1.72 22.57 -21.10
C PHE A 491 3.05 22.37 -20.38
N ASN A 492 3.86 23.41 -20.27
CA ASN A 492 5.20 23.32 -19.70
C ASN A 492 5.27 24.02 -18.33
N ALA A 493 5.82 23.38 -17.32
CA ALA A 493 6.10 23.99 -16.03
C ALA A 493 7.62 24.18 -15.89
N GLU A 494 8.05 25.34 -15.39
CA GLU A 494 9.44 25.61 -15.04
C GLU A 494 9.53 26.06 -13.59
N TYR A 495 10.60 25.68 -12.90
CA TYR A 495 10.81 26.02 -11.50
C TYR A 495 11.96 26.98 -11.33
N ARG A 496 11.75 28.05 -10.56
CA ARG A 496 12.88 28.88 -10.10
C ARG A 496 13.77 28.16 -9.12
N LYS A 497 13.16 27.35 -8.25
CA LYS A 497 13.85 26.44 -7.35
C LYS A 497 13.21 25.07 -7.51
N ASP A 498 13.93 24.14 -8.11
CA ASP A 498 13.44 22.78 -8.32
C ASP A 498 13.43 21.95 -7.02
N SER A 499 13.02 20.70 -7.13
CA SER A 499 12.96 19.74 -6.02
C SER A 499 14.33 19.38 -5.45
N SER A 500 15.39 19.44 -6.26
CA SER A 500 16.79 19.27 -5.85
C SER A 500 17.36 20.50 -5.14
N GLY A 501 16.66 21.64 -5.26
CA GLY A 501 17.03 22.92 -4.66
C GLY A 501 17.89 23.80 -5.56
N ASP A 502 18.11 23.41 -6.82
CA ASP A 502 18.84 24.18 -7.81
C ASP A 502 18.02 25.39 -8.25
N ILE A 503 18.70 26.52 -8.46
CA ILE A 503 18.05 27.81 -8.74
C ILE A 503 18.28 28.25 -10.17
N THR A 504 17.20 28.43 -10.92
CA THR A 504 17.20 29.00 -12.26
C THR A 504 16.55 30.39 -12.28
N ASN A 505 17.28 31.39 -12.80
CA ASN A 505 16.81 32.78 -12.89
C ASN A 505 15.95 33.01 -14.13
N TRP A 506 14.80 32.34 -14.20
CA TRP A 506 13.87 32.45 -15.34
C TRP A 506 13.43 33.89 -15.60
N THR A 507 13.42 34.25 -16.88
CA THR A 507 12.90 35.53 -17.38
C THR A 507 11.87 35.26 -18.47
N SER A 508 10.95 36.20 -18.68
CA SER A 508 9.90 36.10 -19.70
C SER A 508 10.40 36.38 -21.13
N CYS A 509 11.72 36.35 -21.37
CA CYS A 509 12.25 36.54 -22.71
C CYS A 509 11.83 35.42 -23.65
N THR A 510 11.81 35.74 -24.94
CA THR A 510 11.61 34.78 -26.04
C THR A 510 12.95 34.49 -26.72
N GLY A 511 13.11 33.29 -27.28
CA GLY A 511 14.31 32.88 -28.01
C GLY A 511 15.26 31.96 -27.23
N THR A 512 16.44 31.66 -27.78
CA THR A 512 17.34 30.57 -27.33
C THR A 512 18.21 30.91 -26.12
N GLY A 513 17.74 31.78 -25.22
CA GLY A 513 18.47 32.12 -24.00
C GLY A 513 18.31 31.03 -22.95
N ALA A 514 19.39 30.66 -22.25
CA ALA A 514 19.38 29.61 -21.22
C ALA A 514 18.43 29.87 -20.03
N THR A 515 17.83 31.06 -19.96
CA THR A 515 16.84 31.45 -18.93
C THR A 515 15.57 32.07 -19.53
N CYS A 516 15.30 31.86 -20.82
CA CYS A 516 14.08 32.32 -21.48
C CYS A 516 12.96 31.29 -21.31
N ALA A 517 12.09 31.48 -20.32
CA ALA A 517 10.99 30.54 -20.06
C ALA A 517 9.89 30.59 -21.13
N CYS A 518 9.80 31.69 -21.88
CA CYS A 518 8.77 31.91 -22.89
C CYS A 518 9.23 31.58 -24.33
N GLY A 519 10.37 30.90 -24.51
CA GLY A 519 10.73 30.35 -25.81
C GLY A 519 11.91 29.39 -25.77
N GLU A 520 11.76 28.23 -26.42
CA GLU A 520 12.90 27.46 -26.93
C GLU A 520 13.14 27.81 -28.41
N SER A 521 14.34 27.51 -28.91
CA SER A 521 14.61 27.41 -30.36
C SER A 521 13.56 26.58 -31.07
N GLY A 522 12.67 27.26 -31.77
CA GLY A 522 11.82 26.66 -32.79
C GLY A 522 10.33 26.66 -32.50
N PHE A 523 9.85 26.95 -31.30
CA PHE A 523 8.40 27.19 -31.13
C PHE A 523 8.04 28.58 -31.67
N ALA A 524 6.92 28.70 -32.38
CA ALA A 524 6.37 30.03 -32.62
C ALA A 524 5.84 30.59 -31.29
N GLN A 525 5.90 31.92 -31.12
CA GLN A 525 5.28 32.56 -29.98
C GLN A 525 3.81 32.14 -29.91
N GLY A 526 3.42 31.55 -28.79
CA GLY A 526 2.05 31.08 -28.62
C GLY A 526 1.87 29.56 -28.67
N ASP A 527 2.79 28.80 -29.27
CA ASP A 527 2.57 27.37 -29.55
C ASP A 527 2.61 26.51 -28.27
N MET A 528 3.50 26.84 -27.34
CA MET A 528 3.65 26.20 -26.03
C MET A 528 3.29 27.18 -24.92
N ARG A 529 2.63 26.71 -23.86
CA ARG A 529 2.25 27.54 -22.70
C ARG A 529 3.07 27.16 -21.48
N THR A 530 3.92 28.09 -21.04
CA THR A 530 4.76 27.88 -19.87
C THR A 530 4.18 28.56 -18.63
N LEU A 531 4.12 27.82 -17.52
CA LEU A 531 3.94 28.32 -16.17
C LEU A 531 5.29 28.32 -15.47
N VAL A 532 5.67 29.44 -14.83
CA VAL A 532 6.91 29.51 -14.04
C VAL A 532 6.57 29.66 -12.57
N PHE A 533 6.89 28.65 -11.77
CA PHE A 533 6.65 28.62 -10.33
C PHE A 533 7.88 29.08 -9.56
N SER A 534 7.65 29.64 -8.36
CA SER A 534 8.75 30.10 -7.50
C SER A 534 9.51 28.93 -6.85
N THR A 535 8.83 27.81 -6.63
CA THR A 535 9.37 26.54 -6.12
C THR A 535 8.68 25.37 -6.84
N ALA A 536 9.16 24.14 -6.62
CA ALA A 536 8.49 22.90 -7.06
C ALA A 536 7.07 22.66 -6.47
N SER A 537 6.55 23.56 -5.63
CA SER A 537 5.17 23.49 -5.13
C SER A 537 4.17 23.88 -6.22
N VAL A 538 3.37 22.94 -6.70
CA VAL A 538 2.44 23.12 -7.82
C VAL A 538 1.15 23.77 -7.33
N ARG A 539 1.18 25.10 -7.21
CA ARG A 539 0.05 25.93 -6.78
C ARG A 539 -0.10 27.19 -7.61
N TYR A 540 -1.33 27.59 -7.92
CA TYR A 540 -1.58 28.77 -8.75
C TYR A 540 -1.06 30.07 -8.11
N ASP A 541 -1.01 30.13 -6.77
CA ASP A 541 -0.51 31.28 -6.00
C ASP A 541 1.01 31.28 -5.83
N ASN A 542 1.68 30.19 -6.21
CA ASN A 542 3.13 30.07 -6.27
C ASN A 542 3.70 30.51 -7.63
N LEU A 543 2.83 30.86 -8.59
CA LEU A 543 3.24 31.34 -9.90
C LEU A 543 3.94 32.68 -9.81
N GLN A 544 5.10 32.75 -10.44
CA GLN A 544 5.84 33.98 -10.59
C GLN A 544 5.41 34.73 -11.86
N PHE A 545 5.32 34.04 -12.99
CA PHE A 545 4.79 34.58 -14.23
C PHE A 545 4.34 33.47 -15.19
N THR A 546 3.66 33.88 -16.26
CA THR A 546 3.08 32.98 -17.27
C THR A 546 3.49 33.43 -18.67
N CYS A 547 3.66 32.48 -19.57
CA CYS A 547 4.01 32.72 -20.97
C CYS A 547 2.79 32.48 -21.87
N TRP A 548 1.99 33.55 -22.07
CA TRP A 548 0.81 33.57 -22.95
C TRP A 548 1.08 34.08 -24.36
#